data_AF-A0A507DVG8-F1
#
_entry.id   AF-A0A507DVG8-F1
#
_cell.length_a   1.000
_cell.length_b   1.000
_cell.length_c   1.000
_cell.angle_alpha   90.00
_cell.angle_beta   90.00
_cell.angle_gamma   90.00
#
_symmetry.space_group_name_H-M   'P 1'
#
loop_
_entity.id
_entity.type
_entity.pdbx_description
1 polymer ?
#
loop_
_entity_poly.entity_id
_entity_poly.type
_entity_poly.pdbx_seq_one_letter_code
_entity_poly.pdbx_strand_id
1 'polypeptide(L)'
;MSTHSLLAEDLDGHGTEIGGFGSFGRRSSKAKILKTPARDNESTVVKTSHLGTGSTTIRSFTLKCAYLGFAFCLIFTAFNVAQAYITVLYPDIGTFTLGIIYGFFALGSLIAPRVGETVGAKWAMCAASVFFVLFIGVLNTGMQGLVLLSAVFVGLGSGILWINQGVWLSRLGSNTGGALTGYFTGVFFTIMNSNGIIGNLLAIILLEAGLGINLMIWGMFAAAAIGSAMMVFTDPMHSTVVSTLPEKTMTFVDQLRAVWDVSRMKKSLVILPSIWMQGCNLAFMFGRLPEMLPAGAGKVAVAQVFLCYGTTQCIFSYANGIIYDKFGWKPLVHSFLGTGLLGYFILITLVPSSYSLSARAGDLIEPYLIIGGLLGHLDTSLNTVINLAMSKAYHPGSETAAAFGFYRVGFCAAMTIMNILASGFRVGFVVLWNAAWIVVAGVLYRRYASELQGVGSVSVPATAEGVDAELGAAGRAQAASPTTTEREALWKPAEGGRNEGNFQ
;
A
#
# COMPACT_ATOMS: atom_id res chain seq x y z
N MET A 1 -6.68 -48.74 30.76
CA MET A 1 -5.95 -49.06 32.00
C MET A 1 -5.67 -47.72 32.67
N SER A 2 -6.48 -47.18 33.60
CA SER A 2 -6.82 -47.67 34.96
C SER A 2 -5.58 -48.13 35.70
N THR A 3 -5.25 -47.79 36.94
CA THR A 3 -5.81 -46.99 38.05
C THR A 3 -4.72 -47.07 39.15
N HIS A 4 -4.87 -46.31 40.25
CA HIS A 4 -4.24 -46.50 41.58
C HIS A 4 -2.77 -46.07 41.77
N SER A 5 -2.28 -45.53 42.90
CA SER A 5 -2.75 -44.83 44.12
C SER A 5 -1.70 -45.13 45.22
N LEU A 6 -1.68 -44.31 46.31
CA LEU A 6 -1.13 -44.59 47.67
C LEU A 6 0.36 -44.25 47.88
N LEU A 7 0.87 -43.62 48.96
CA LEU A 7 0.44 -43.12 50.30
C LEU A 7 1.58 -42.15 50.78
N ALA A 8 1.39 -41.02 51.51
CA ALA A 8 1.26 -40.84 52.98
C ALA A 8 2.17 -41.77 53.82
N GLU A 9 2.92 -41.41 54.87
CA GLU A 9 2.69 -40.52 56.02
C GLU A 9 4.00 -40.45 56.88
N ASP A 10 3.94 -39.84 58.09
CA ASP A 10 4.95 -39.63 59.17
C ASP A 10 5.60 -38.23 59.19
N LEU A 11 5.31 -37.25 60.07
CA LEU A 11 5.02 -37.09 61.53
C LEU A 11 6.25 -36.87 62.44
N ASP A 12 6.04 -35.92 63.37
CA ASP A 12 6.78 -35.51 64.58
C ASP A 12 8.02 -34.60 64.43
N GLY A 13 8.24 -33.54 65.22
CA GLY A 13 7.57 -32.99 66.40
C GLY A 13 8.51 -31.99 67.13
N HIS A 14 7.93 -31.01 67.85
CA HIS A 14 8.54 -30.05 68.82
C HIS A 14 9.55 -29.00 68.27
N GLY A 15 9.47 -27.69 68.54
CA GLY A 15 8.72 -26.89 69.51
C GLY A 15 9.67 -26.07 70.39
N THR A 16 9.79 -24.74 70.18
CA THR A 16 9.95 -23.75 71.27
C THR A 16 9.81 -22.30 70.76
N GLU A 17 9.02 -21.54 71.51
CA GLU A 17 8.56 -20.17 71.28
C GLU A 17 9.55 -19.08 71.71
N ILE A 18 9.26 -17.84 71.29
CA ILE A 18 9.06 -16.57 72.05
C ILE A 18 9.25 -15.48 70.97
N GLY A 19 8.29 -14.63 70.56
CA GLY A 19 7.20 -13.89 71.20
C GLY A 19 7.25 -12.48 70.56
N GLY A 20 6.20 -11.75 70.22
CA GLY A 20 4.76 -11.95 70.35
C GLY A 20 3.99 -10.86 69.57
N PHE A 21 2.66 -10.96 69.63
CA PHE A 21 1.61 -9.94 69.56
C PHE A 21 1.77 -8.76 68.57
N GLY A 22 0.83 -8.43 67.68
CA GLY A 22 -0.60 -8.71 67.67
C GLY A 22 -1.30 -7.50 67.01
N SER A 23 -2.20 -7.81 66.08
CA SER A 23 -3.36 -7.03 65.62
C SER A 23 -3.67 -5.70 66.34
N PHE A 24 -3.91 -4.62 65.58
CA PHE A 24 -5.22 -3.92 65.50
C PHE A 24 -5.11 -2.59 64.74
N GLY A 25 -6.18 -2.23 64.03
CA GLY A 25 -6.68 -0.85 64.09
C GLY A 25 -6.59 0.01 62.84
N ARG A 26 -7.75 0.16 62.17
CA ARG A 26 -8.14 1.40 61.49
C ARG A 26 -7.80 2.63 62.34
N ARG A 27 -7.16 3.64 61.75
CA ARG A 27 -7.44 5.04 62.12
C ARG A 27 -7.15 6.01 60.97
N SER A 28 -8.22 6.72 60.63
CA SER A 28 -8.27 8.04 60.00
C SER A 28 -7.23 9.00 60.60
N SER A 29 -6.63 9.84 59.76
CA SER A 29 -6.32 11.21 60.15
C SER A 29 -6.31 12.15 58.95
N LYS A 30 -7.10 13.23 59.09
CA LYS A 30 -7.19 14.39 58.21
C LYS A 30 -5.96 15.29 58.38
N ALA A 31 -5.38 15.77 57.28
CA ALA A 31 -4.65 17.04 57.17
C ALA A 31 -4.28 17.25 55.69
N LYS A 32 -4.28 18.44 55.08
CA LYS A 32 -4.81 19.77 55.38
C LYS A 32 -4.79 20.44 53.99
N ILE A 33 -5.91 20.96 53.55
CA ILE A 33 -6.06 21.62 52.24
C ILE A 33 -5.19 22.88 52.23
N LEU A 34 -4.15 22.91 51.40
CA LEU A 34 -3.47 24.15 51.01
C LEU A 34 -4.05 24.57 49.66
N LYS A 35 -4.95 25.57 49.69
CA LYS A 35 -5.35 26.33 48.51
C LYS A 35 -4.30 27.41 48.26
N THR A 36 -3.76 27.46 47.05
CA THR A 36 -3.12 28.64 46.46
C THR A 36 -3.17 28.50 44.93
N PRO A 37 -3.17 29.61 44.18
CA PRO A 37 -4.29 30.04 43.37
C PRO A 37 -4.21 29.52 41.94
N ALA A 38 -5.36 29.56 41.25
CA ALA A 38 -5.44 29.43 39.80
C ALA A 38 -4.42 30.38 39.16
N ARG A 39 -3.41 29.80 38.52
CA ARG A 39 -2.53 30.51 37.61
C ARG A 39 -3.11 30.24 36.23
N ASP A 40 -3.81 31.23 35.72
CA ASP A 40 -4.12 31.39 34.30
C ASP A 40 -2.80 31.40 33.54
N ASN A 41 -2.32 30.21 33.16
CA ASN A 41 -1.37 30.12 32.06
C ASN A 41 -2.22 30.14 30.80
N GLU A 42 -2.44 31.36 30.31
CA GLU A 42 -2.72 31.61 28.91
C GLU A 42 -1.94 30.59 28.08
N SER A 43 -2.71 29.75 27.39
CA SER A 43 -2.22 29.04 26.23
C SER A 43 -1.43 30.04 25.42
N THR A 44 -0.11 29.83 25.35
CA THR A 44 0.72 30.47 24.35
C THR A 44 0.27 29.86 23.03
N VAL A 45 -0.86 30.36 22.53
CA VAL A 45 -1.32 30.23 21.16
C VAL A 45 -0.18 30.84 20.38
N VAL A 46 0.72 29.96 19.93
CA VAL A 46 1.63 30.26 18.85
C VAL A 46 0.74 30.83 17.76
N LYS A 47 0.83 32.14 17.57
CA LYS A 47 0.16 32.86 16.50
C LYS A 47 0.49 32.10 15.22
N THR A 48 -0.49 31.35 14.71
CA THR A 48 -0.50 30.82 13.35
C THR A 48 -0.57 32.03 12.44
N SER A 49 0.60 32.58 12.14
CA SER A 49 0.78 33.64 11.17
C SER A 49 0.56 33.03 9.78
N HIS A 50 -0.48 33.54 9.11
CA HIS A 50 -0.77 33.46 7.68
C HIS A 50 -1.26 32.12 7.11
N LEU A 51 -2.53 31.80 7.41
CA LEU A 51 -3.43 31.12 6.46
C LEU A 51 -3.87 32.10 5.37
N GLY A 52 -2.94 32.46 4.49
CA GLY A 52 -3.25 32.83 3.11
C GLY A 52 -2.53 31.79 2.24
N THR A 53 -3.15 31.29 1.17
CA THR A 53 -2.63 30.27 0.21
C THR A 53 -2.89 28.77 0.49
N GLY A 54 -4.06 28.36 1.00
CA GLY A 54 -4.41 26.93 1.16
C GLY A 54 -4.41 26.12 -0.16
N SER A 55 -4.98 26.67 -1.24
CA SER A 55 -5.10 25.98 -2.55
C SER A 55 -3.76 25.74 -3.26
N THR A 56 -2.84 26.70 -3.20
CA THR A 56 -1.52 26.62 -3.85
C THR A 56 -0.66 25.50 -3.23
N THR A 57 -0.76 25.29 -1.93
CA THR A 57 -0.02 24.27 -1.18
C THR A 57 -0.53 22.86 -1.51
N ILE A 58 -1.86 22.65 -1.54
CA ILE A 58 -2.45 21.35 -1.90
C ILE A 58 -2.07 20.97 -3.34
N ARG A 59 -2.19 21.92 -4.29
CA ARG A 59 -1.80 21.68 -5.69
C ARG A 59 -0.35 21.25 -5.82
N SER A 60 0.57 21.89 -5.08
CA SER A 60 1.99 21.52 -5.07
C SER A 60 2.20 20.08 -4.57
N PHE A 61 1.56 19.71 -3.47
CA PHE A 61 1.63 18.34 -2.94
C PHE A 61 1.00 17.30 -3.87
N THR A 62 -0.11 17.63 -4.54
CA THR A 62 -0.71 16.77 -5.56
C THR A 62 0.25 16.53 -6.72
N LEU A 63 0.95 17.57 -7.20
CA LEU A 63 1.93 17.43 -8.27
C LEU A 63 3.11 16.53 -7.86
N LYS A 64 3.61 16.68 -6.62
CA LYS A 64 4.67 15.80 -6.07
C LYS A 64 4.20 14.34 -5.98
N CYS A 65 2.97 14.13 -5.51
CA CYS A 65 2.35 12.80 -5.45
C CYS A 65 2.18 12.19 -6.85
N ALA A 66 1.69 12.98 -7.80
CA ALA A 66 1.49 12.56 -9.18
C ALA A 66 2.81 12.21 -9.87
N TYR A 67 3.87 12.99 -9.62
CA TYR A 67 5.20 12.73 -10.13
C TYR A 67 5.73 11.36 -9.65
N LEU A 68 5.63 11.10 -8.34
CA LEU A 68 6.03 9.81 -7.77
C LEU A 68 5.17 8.66 -8.34
N GLY A 69 3.85 8.87 -8.44
CA GLY A 69 2.93 7.90 -9.05
C GLY A 69 3.30 7.57 -10.50
N PHE A 70 3.72 8.55 -11.28
CA PHE A 70 4.14 8.35 -12.67
C PHE A 70 5.48 7.61 -12.79
N ALA A 71 6.46 7.92 -11.93
CA ALA A 71 7.71 7.16 -11.86
C ALA A 71 7.46 5.67 -11.52
N PHE A 72 6.57 5.42 -10.55
CA PHE A 72 6.10 4.07 -10.23
C PHE A 72 5.37 3.42 -11.41
N CYS A 73 4.50 4.18 -12.10
CA CYS A 73 3.76 3.68 -13.26
C CYS A 73 4.69 3.12 -14.33
N LEU A 74 5.77 3.83 -14.67
CA LEU A 74 6.77 3.36 -15.64
C LEU A 74 7.49 2.09 -15.18
N ILE A 75 7.96 2.05 -13.92
CA ILE A 75 8.65 0.88 -13.35
C ILE A 75 7.73 -0.35 -13.32
N PHE A 76 6.49 -0.19 -12.86
CA PHE A 76 5.55 -1.30 -12.73
C PHE A 76 4.90 -1.70 -14.05
N THR A 77 4.81 -0.80 -15.04
CA THR A 77 4.47 -1.19 -16.41
C THR A 77 5.50 -2.20 -16.91
N ALA A 78 6.77 -1.84 -16.74
CA ALA A 78 7.87 -2.68 -17.18
C ALA A 78 7.96 -4.00 -16.40
N PHE A 79 7.88 -3.93 -15.08
CA PHE A 79 7.99 -5.10 -14.21
C PHE A 79 6.81 -6.06 -14.35
N ASN A 80 5.56 -5.57 -14.35
CA ASN A 80 4.38 -6.45 -14.43
C ASN A 80 4.29 -7.16 -15.78
N VAL A 81 4.61 -6.46 -16.88
CA VAL A 81 4.71 -7.08 -18.20
C VAL A 81 5.83 -8.11 -18.21
N ALA A 82 7.04 -7.75 -17.79
CA ALA A 82 8.15 -8.70 -17.72
C ALA A 82 7.81 -9.94 -16.88
N GLN A 83 7.18 -9.73 -15.71
CA GLN A 83 6.76 -10.78 -14.78
C GLN A 83 5.80 -11.78 -15.43
N ALA A 84 4.82 -11.29 -16.20
CA ALA A 84 3.83 -12.14 -16.87
C ALA A 84 4.45 -13.08 -17.92
N TYR A 85 5.63 -12.74 -18.45
CA TYR A 85 6.32 -13.54 -19.47
C TYR A 85 7.52 -14.35 -18.92
N ILE A 86 7.85 -14.27 -17.62
CA ILE A 86 8.97 -15.01 -17.04
C ILE A 86 8.86 -16.52 -17.30
N THR A 87 7.67 -17.09 -17.09
CA THR A 87 7.41 -18.52 -17.29
C THR A 87 7.42 -18.94 -18.76
N VAL A 88 7.24 -17.98 -19.67
CA VAL A 88 7.36 -18.20 -21.12
C VAL A 88 8.82 -18.17 -21.57
N LEU A 89 9.60 -17.21 -21.07
CA LEU A 89 11.02 -17.04 -21.41
C LEU A 89 11.90 -18.11 -20.77
N TYR A 90 11.55 -18.56 -19.56
CA TYR A 90 12.31 -19.53 -18.79
C TYR A 90 11.38 -20.63 -18.22
N PRO A 91 10.93 -21.59 -19.03
CA PRO A 91 9.95 -22.60 -18.58
C PRO A 91 10.40 -23.41 -17.37
N ASP A 92 11.68 -23.77 -17.30
CA ASP A 92 12.21 -24.64 -16.23
C ASP A 92 12.33 -23.94 -14.88
N ILE A 93 12.62 -22.63 -14.88
CA ILE A 93 12.94 -21.87 -13.66
C ILE A 93 11.98 -20.71 -13.39
N GLY A 94 11.01 -20.44 -14.27
CA GLY A 94 10.20 -19.22 -14.21
C GLY A 94 9.33 -19.13 -12.97
N THR A 95 8.62 -20.22 -12.63
CA THR A 95 7.82 -20.31 -11.40
C THR A 95 8.70 -20.18 -10.15
N PHE A 96 9.87 -20.81 -10.17
CA PHE A 96 10.84 -20.71 -9.08
C PHE A 96 11.38 -19.27 -8.93
N THR A 97 11.63 -18.59 -10.05
CA THR A 97 12.05 -17.18 -10.11
C THR A 97 11.01 -16.28 -9.45
N LEU A 98 9.72 -16.46 -9.75
CA LEU A 98 8.63 -15.72 -9.09
C LEU A 98 8.63 -15.98 -7.58
N GLY A 99 8.79 -17.24 -7.17
CA GLY A 99 8.91 -17.62 -5.76
C GLY A 99 10.05 -16.89 -5.04
N ILE A 100 11.23 -16.78 -5.68
CA ILE A 100 12.37 -16.01 -5.16
C ILE A 100 12.01 -14.53 -5.01
N ILE A 101 11.45 -13.90 -6.05
CA ILE A 101 11.10 -12.46 -6.01
C ILE A 101 10.23 -12.17 -4.78
N TYR A 102 9.13 -12.91 -4.61
CA TYR A 102 8.18 -12.64 -3.52
C TYR A 102 8.70 -13.09 -2.14
N GLY A 103 9.50 -14.15 -2.07
CA GLY A 103 10.18 -14.55 -0.85
C GLY A 103 11.17 -13.50 -0.37
N PHE A 104 11.99 -12.96 -1.27
CA PHE A 104 12.93 -11.88 -0.95
C PHE A 104 12.27 -10.52 -0.82
N PHE A 105 11.09 -10.29 -1.39
CA PHE A 105 10.24 -9.14 -1.07
C PHE A 105 9.93 -9.13 0.42
N ALA A 106 9.43 -10.23 0.99
CA ALA A 106 9.16 -10.30 2.43
C ALA A 106 10.39 -9.92 3.28
N LEU A 107 11.58 -10.42 2.90
CA LEU A 107 12.84 -10.08 3.57
C LEU A 107 13.21 -8.60 3.39
N GLY A 108 13.07 -8.07 2.18
CA GLY A 108 13.31 -6.66 1.87
C GLY A 108 12.42 -5.74 2.71
N SER A 109 11.16 -6.13 2.95
CA SER A 109 10.22 -5.36 3.76
C SER A 109 10.59 -5.29 5.25
N LEU A 110 11.31 -6.29 5.77
CA LEU A 110 11.84 -6.24 7.14
C LEU A 110 13.03 -5.28 7.27
N ILE A 111 13.84 -5.16 6.21
CA ILE A 111 15.04 -4.32 6.17
C ILE A 111 14.70 -2.87 5.79
N ALA A 112 13.60 -2.67 5.06
CA ALA A 112 13.23 -1.39 4.45
C ALA A 112 13.15 -0.18 5.38
N PRO A 113 12.59 -0.28 6.60
CA PRO A 113 12.53 0.87 7.52
C PRO A 113 13.91 1.37 7.90
N ARG A 114 14.83 0.45 8.21
CA ARG A 114 16.23 0.78 8.54
C ARG A 114 16.92 1.49 7.38
N VAL A 115 16.74 0.99 6.16
CA VAL A 115 17.27 1.64 4.96
C VAL A 115 16.69 3.05 4.82
N GLY A 116 15.37 3.19 4.96
CA GLY A 116 14.67 4.48 4.92
C GLY A 116 15.14 5.49 5.95
N GLU A 117 15.43 5.06 7.17
CA GLU A 117 16.00 5.92 8.23
C GLU A 117 17.43 6.36 7.92
N THR A 118 18.26 5.47 7.36
CA THR A 118 19.67 5.79 7.06
C THR A 118 19.86 6.75 5.90
N VAL A 119 19.19 6.50 4.78
CA VAL A 119 19.42 7.24 3.53
C VAL A 119 18.26 8.17 3.17
N GLY A 120 17.14 8.07 3.89
CA GLY A 120 15.89 8.76 3.55
C GLY A 120 15.02 7.97 2.57
N ALA A 121 13.69 8.13 2.69
CA ALA A 121 12.71 7.40 1.88
C ALA A 121 12.94 7.56 0.37
N LYS A 122 13.26 8.78 -0.10
CA LYS A 122 13.58 9.05 -1.50
C LYS A 122 14.74 8.21 -2.00
N TRP A 123 15.89 8.27 -1.34
CA TRP A 123 17.09 7.60 -1.82
C TRP A 123 16.99 6.08 -1.66
N ALA A 124 16.28 5.60 -0.63
CA ALA A 124 15.92 4.19 -0.50
C ALA A 124 15.10 3.70 -1.71
N MET A 125 14.08 4.46 -2.13
CA MET A 125 13.29 4.14 -3.34
C MET A 125 14.14 4.22 -4.62
N CYS A 126 15.02 5.23 -4.74
CA CYS A 126 15.93 5.36 -5.89
C CYS A 126 16.82 4.12 -6.02
N ALA A 127 17.54 3.75 -4.97
CA ALA A 127 18.43 2.59 -4.97
C ALA A 127 17.67 1.29 -5.26
N ALA A 128 16.49 1.12 -4.66
CA ALA A 128 15.66 -0.05 -4.90
C ALA A 128 15.15 -0.14 -6.35
N SER A 129 14.82 0.99 -6.99
CA SER A 129 14.31 1.03 -8.37
C SER A 129 15.33 0.50 -9.40
N VAL A 130 16.63 0.64 -9.12
CA VAL A 130 17.70 0.13 -10.01
C VAL A 130 17.62 -1.39 -10.15
N PHE A 131 17.24 -2.11 -9.10
CA PHE A 131 17.11 -3.57 -9.17
C PHE A 131 16.00 -4.03 -10.12
N PHE A 132 14.95 -3.22 -10.32
CA PHE A 132 13.93 -3.50 -11.33
C PHE A 132 14.51 -3.40 -12.74
N VAL A 133 15.27 -2.33 -13.02
CA VAL A 133 15.94 -2.12 -14.32
C VAL A 133 16.88 -3.28 -14.64
N LEU A 134 17.71 -3.67 -13.67
CA LEU A 134 18.64 -4.79 -13.81
C LEU A 134 17.91 -6.12 -14.07
N PHE A 135 16.87 -6.41 -13.30
CA PHE A 135 16.09 -7.63 -13.47
C PHE A 135 15.50 -7.75 -14.88
N ILE A 136 14.87 -6.68 -15.36
CA ILE A 136 14.24 -6.66 -16.69
C ILE A 136 15.29 -6.83 -17.80
N GLY A 137 16.43 -6.13 -17.69
CA GLY A 137 17.51 -6.25 -18.68
C GLY A 137 18.11 -7.66 -18.74
N VAL A 138 18.25 -8.31 -17.59
CA VAL A 138 18.79 -9.67 -17.48
C VAL A 138 17.90 -10.72 -18.17
N LEU A 139 16.59 -10.50 -18.27
CA LEU A 139 15.69 -11.46 -18.92
C LEU A 139 16.06 -11.75 -20.38
N ASN A 140 16.66 -10.79 -21.07
CA ASN A 140 17.11 -10.95 -22.47
C ASN A 140 18.48 -11.63 -22.62
N THR A 141 19.16 -12.02 -21.53
CA THR A 141 20.50 -12.61 -21.59
C THR A 141 20.51 -14.11 -21.84
N GLY A 142 19.40 -14.81 -21.59
CA GLY A 142 19.33 -16.28 -21.63
C GLY A 142 20.04 -16.99 -20.46
N MET A 143 20.67 -16.26 -19.54
CA MET A 143 21.48 -16.82 -18.46
C MET A 143 20.64 -17.10 -17.22
N GLN A 144 20.19 -18.35 -17.06
CA GLN A 144 19.34 -18.79 -15.94
C GLN A 144 19.87 -18.39 -14.56
N GLY A 145 21.17 -18.59 -14.30
CA GLY A 145 21.78 -18.22 -13.01
C GLY A 145 21.73 -16.72 -12.73
N LEU A 146 21.88 -15.88 -13.76
CA LEU A 146 21.80 -14.43 -13.62
C LEU A 146 20.37 -13.96 -13.38
N VAL A 147 19.38 -14.61 -14.00
CA VAL A 147 17.94 -14.37 -13.75
C VAL A 147 17.57 -14.69 -12.30
N LEU A 148 18.03 -15.82 -11.77
CA LEU A 148 17.79 -16.19 -10.37
C LEU A 148 18.45 -15.21 -9.40
N LEU A 149 19.67 -14.76 -9.72
CA LEU A 149 20.37 -13.77 -8.91
C LEU A 149 19.68 -12.40 -8.95
N SER A 150 19.27 -11.93 -10.13
CA SER A 150 18.57 -10.65 -10.26
C SER A 150 17.17 -10.69 -9.60
N ALA A 151 16.52 -11.86 -9.57
CA ALA A 151 15.28 -12.09 -8.84
C ALA A 151 15.40 -11.85 -7.33
N VAL A 152 16.53 -12.27 -6.73
CA VAL A 152 16.84 -11.98 -5.31
C VAL A 152 16.89 -10.47 -5.07
N PHE A 153 17.63 -9.75 -5.92
CA PHE A 153 17.83 -8.31 -5.77
C PHE A 153 16.54 -7.51 -6.01
N VAL A 154 15.78 -7.82 -7.05
CA VAL A 154 14.49 -7.14 -7.30
C VAL A 154 13.46 -7.46 -6.22
N GLY A 155 13.50 -8.67 -5.64
CA GLY A 155 12.70 -9.02 -4.46
C GLY A 155 13.04 -8.11 -3.28
N LEU A 156 14.31 -8.07 -2.86
CA LEU A 156 14.77 -7.18 -1.77
C LEU A 156 14.43 -5.70 -2.05
N GLY A 157 14.68 -5.26 -3.30
CA GLY A 157 14.34 -3.94 -3.78
C GLY A 157 12.84 -3.64 -3.69
N SER A 158 11.98 -4.58 -4.06
CA SER A 158 10.51 -4.42 -3.97
C SER A 158 10.07 -4.13 -2.54
N GLY A 159 10.62 -4.86 -1.57
CA GLY A 159 10.38 -4.62 -0.15
C GLY A 159 10.80 -3.23 0.28
N ILE A 160 12.01 -2.80 -0.09
CA ILE A 160 12.54 -1.47 0.23
C ILE A 160 11.70 -0.36 -0.40
N LEU A 161 11.38 -0.51 -1.69
CA LEU A 161 10.66 0.48 -2.48
C LEU A 161 9.24 0.72 -1.94
N TRP A 162 8.47 -0.34 -1.71
CA TRP A 162 7.07 -0.22 -1.29
C TRP A 162 6.89 0.28 0.15
N ILE A 163 7.78 -0.08 1.07
CA ILE A 163 7.71 0.43 2.45
C ILE A 163 8.04 1.91 2.49
N ASN A 164 9.11 2.33 1.80
CA ASN A 164 9.51 3.73 1.77
C ASN A 164 8.50 4.60 1.01
N GLN A 165 7.82 4.05 0.01
CA GLN A 165 6.70 4.71 -0.64
C GLN A 165 5.52 4.93 0.31
N GLY A 166 5.16 3.93 1.12
CA GLY A 166 4.13 4.06 2.15
C GLY A 166 4.48 5.16 3.16
N VAL A 167 5.72 5.15 3.69
CA VAL A 167 6.23 6.19 4.59
C VAL A 167 6.19 7.57 3.94
N TRP A 168 6.58 7.68 2.67
CA TRP A 168 6.55 8.94 1.92
C TRP A 168 5.13 9.51 1.80
N LEU A 169 4.14 8.68 1.44
CA LEU A 169 2.73 9.10 1.38
C LEU A 169 2.17 9.44 2.77
N SER A 170 2.52 8.69 3.81
CA SER A 170 2.10 9.01 5.17
C SER A 170 2.62 10.38 5.60
N ARG A 171 3.89 10.70 5.30
CA ARG A 171 4.47 12.04 5.57
C ARG A 171 3.79 13.14 4.77
N LEU A 172 3.47 12.89 3.50
CA LEU A 172 2.69 13.82 2.68
C LEU A 172 1.33 14.13 3.33
N GLY A 173 0.61 13.09 3.78
CA GLY A 173 -0.66 13.24 4.50
C GLY A 173 -0.51 14.02 5.81
N SER A 174 0.54 13.74 6.60
CA SER A 174 0.85 14.50 7.82
C SER A 174 1.12 15.98 7.54
N ASN A 175 1.84 16.29 6.46
CA ASN A 175 2.16 17.66 6.05
C ASN A 175 0.91 18.48 5.62
N THR A 176 -0.22 17.81 5.37
CA THR A 176 -1.53 18.45 5.11
C THR A 176 -2.51 18.30 6.28
N GLY A 177 -2.03 18.08 7.50
CA GLY A 177 -2.87 17.93 8.70
C GLY A 177 -3.65 16.61 8.76
N GLY A 178 -3.27 15.59 7.97
CA GLY A 178 -3.86 14.25 7.98
C GLY A 178 -5.20 14.09 7.26
N ALA A 179 -5.89 15.19 6.95
CA ALA A 179 -7.25 15.19 6.37
C ALA A 179 -7.31 14.60 4.94
N LEU A 180 -6.24 14.76 4.15
CA LEU A 180 -6.18 14.38 2.73
C LEU A 180 -5.39 13.09 2.46
N THR A 181 -5.22 12.25 3.48
CA THR A 181 -4.45 11.00 3.35
C THR A 181 -5.09 10.05 2.33
N GLY A 182 -6.43 9.95 2.30
CA GLY A 182 -7.17 9.16 1.32
C GLY A 182 -7.01 9.71 -0.10
N TYR A 183 -7.17 11.03 -0.27
CA TYR A 183 -6.99 11.72 -1.55
C TYR A 183 -5.60 11.47 -2.16
N PHE A 184 -4.51 11.70 -1.41
CA PHE A 184 -3.16 11.48 -1.95
C PHE A 184 -2.87 10.01 -2.24
N THR A 185 -3.36 9.10 -1.39
CA THR A 185 -3.26 7.65 -1.64
C THR A 185 -3.99 7.29 -2.94
N GLY A 186 -5.19 7.81 -3.14
CA GLY A 186 -5.99 7.60 -4.36
C GLY A 186 -5.32 8.17 -5.61
N VAL A 187 -4.80 9.39 -5.56
CA VAL A 187 -4.05 10.01 -6.68
C VAL A 187 -2.84 9.16 -7.06
N PHE A 188 -2.03 8.76 -6.09
CA PHE A 188 -0.86 7.92 -6.32
C PHE A 188 -1.25 6.60 -7.01
N PHE A 189 -2.19 5.86 -6.43
CA PHE A 189 -2.57 4.54 -6.94
C PHE A 189 -3.30 4.62 -8.27
N THR A 190 -4.06 5.67 -8.58
CA THR A 190 -4.67 5.85 -9.91
C THR A 190 -3.61 6.00 -11.00
N ILE A 191 -2.63 6.88 -10.78
CA ILE A 191 -1.55 7.09 -11.76
C ILE A 191 -0.69 5.84 -11.88
N MET A 192 -0.35 5.21 -10.75
CA MET A 192 0.41 3.98 -10.72
C MET A 192 -0.35 2.84 -11.43
N ASN A 193 -1.63 2.59 -11.12
CA ASN A 193 -2.44 1.51 -11.71
C ASN A 193 -2.76 1.70 -13.19
N SER A 194 -2.52 2.90 -13.74
CA SER A 194 -2.50 3.09 -15.21
C SER A 194 -1.45 2.21 -15.89
N ASN A 195 -0.47 1.66 -15.15
CA ASN A 195 0.47 0.65 -15.66
C ASN A 195 -0.25 -0.58 -16.23
N GLY A 196 -1.35 -1.02 -15.60
CA GLY A 196 -2.13 -2.16 -16.06
C GLY A 196 -2.90 -1.88 -17.34
N ILE A 197 -3.15 -0.60 -17.66
CA ILE A 197 -3.74 -0.20 -18.93
C ILE A 197 -2.65 -0.15 -20.00
N ILE A 198 -1.60 0.63 -19.74
CA ILE A 198 -0.51 0.89 -20.70
C ILE A 198 0.22 -0.40 -21.05
N GLY A 199 0.61 -1.19 -20.06
CA GLY A 199 1.37 -2.43 -20.26
C GLY A 199 0.59 -3.49 -21.03
N ASN A 200 -0.69 -3.66 -20.74
CA ASN A 200 -1.51 -4.66 -21.42
C ASN A 200 -1.92 -4.22 -22.84
N LEU A 201 -2.21 -2.94 -23.06
CA LEU A 201 -2.41 -2.42 -24.43
C LEU A 201 -1.17 -2.62 -25.29
N LEU A 202 0.01 -2.32 -24.72
CA LEU A 202 1.27 -2.53 -25.41
C LEU A 202 1.53 -4.01 -25.71
N ALA A 203 1.24 -4.91 -24.78
CA ALA A 203 1.34 -6.35 -25.01
C ALA A 203 0.43 -6.81 -26.16
N ILE A 204 -0.82 -6.33 -26.21
CA ILE A 204 -1.76 -6.64 -27.31
C ILE A 204 -1.18 -6.18 -28.65
N ILE A 205 -0.78 -4.91 -28.75
CA ILE A 205 -0.26 -4.31 -29.99
C ILE A 205 0.99 -5.07 -30.48
N LEU A 206 1.94 -5.37 -29.59
CA LEU A 206 3.19 -6.04 -29.97
C LEU A 206 2.95 -7.48 -30.43
N LEU A 207 2.07 -8.21 -29.74
CA LEU A 207 1.74 -9.58 -30.11
C LEU A 207 1.00 -9.66 -31.45
N GLU A 208 0.09 -8.72 -31.73
CA GLU A 208 -0.62 -8.66 -33.00
C GLU A 208 0.28 -8.22 -34.16
N ALA A 209 1.25 -7.34 -33.88
CA ALA A 209 2.25 -6.90 -34.87
C ALA A 209 3.31 -7.98 -35.18
N GLY A 210 3.27 -9.15 -34.53
CA GLY A 210 4.25 -10.22 -34.72
C GLY A 210 5.64 -9.91 -34.20
N LEU A 211 5.77 -8.89 -33.34
CA LEU A 211 7.05 -8.48 -32.77
C LEU A 211 7.50 -9.47 -31.68
N GLY A 212 8.79 -9.80 -31.70
CA GLY A 212 9.36 -10.78 -30.75
C GLY A 212 9.38 -10.26 -29.31
N ILE A 213 9.20 -11.18 -28.36
CA ILE A 213 9.19 -10.92 -26.91
C ILE A 213 10.46 -10.16 -26.46
N ASN A 214 11.62 -10.46 -27.06
CA ASN A 214 12.88 -9.80 -26.70
C ASN A 214 12.85 -8.29 -26.94
N LEU A 215 12.20 -7.82 -28.02
CA LEU A 215 12.07 -6.39 -28.32
C LEU A 215 11.14 -5.71 -27.32
N MET A 216 10.05 -6.38 -26.92
CA MET A 216 9.17 -5.92 -25.86
C MET A 216 9.93 -5.73 -24.55
N ILE A 217 10.75 -6.70 -24.14
CA ILE A 217 11.57 -6.64 -22.92
C ILE A 217 12.56 -5.47 -22.96
N TRP A 218 13.17 -5.16 -24.10
CA TRP A 218 14.03 -3.96 -24.23
C TRP A 218 13.23 -2.66 -24.10
N GLY A 219 12.01 -2.61 -24.63
CA GLY A 219 11.09 -1.49 -24.40
C GLY A 219 10.74 -1.32 -22.91
N MET A 220 10.48 -2.43 -22.22
CA MET A 220 10.24 -2.43 -20.77
C MET A 220 11.48 -1.98 -19.99
N PHE A 221 12.67 -2.42 -20.39
CA PHE A 221 13.93 -1.98 -19.79
C PHE A 221 14.10 -0.46 -19.88
N ALA A 222 13.86 0.13 -21.06
CA ALA A 222 13.92 1.58 -21.24
C ALA A 222 12.89 2.31 -20.37
N ALA A 223 11.64 1.83 -20.32
CA ALA A 223 10.60 2.42 -19.46
C ALA A 223 10.99 2.36 -17.97
N ALA A 224 11.49 1.22 -17.49
CA ALA A 224 11.96 1.07 -16.11
C ALA A 224 13.15 1.99 -15.82
N ALA A 225 14.10 2.13 -16.75
CA ALA A 225 15.26 3.01 -16.60
C ALA A 225 14.84 4.48 -16.50
N ILE A 226 13.89 4.91 -17.33
CA ILE A 226 13.31 6.26 -17.25
C ILE A 226 12.60 6.46 -15.90
N GLY A 227 11.74 5.52 -15.50
CA GLY A 227 11.05 5.60 -14.20
C GLY A 227 12.01 5.63 -13.02
N SER A 228 13.09 4.84 -13.06
CA SER A 228 14.16 4.83 -12.07
C SER A 228 14.93 6.16 -12.05
N ALA A 229 15.26 6.73 -13.20
CA ALA A 229 15.89 8.05 -13.31
C ALA A 229 14.98 9.16 -12.75
N MET A 230 13.67 9.09 -13.00
CA MET A 230 12.70 10.03 -12.44
C MET A 230 12.69 10.02 -10.91
N MET A 231 12.90 8.87 -10.26
CA MET A 231 12.95 8.78 -8.79
C MET A 231 13.95 9.77 -8.17
N VAL A 232 15.07 10.03 -8.86
CA VAL A 232 16.13 10.96 -8.42
C VAL A 232 15.61 12.38 -8.20
N PHE A 233 14.57 12.79 -8.94
CA PHE A 233 13.97 14.12 -8.85
C PHE A 233 12.73 14.17 -7.94
N THR A 234 12.37 13.05 -7.30
CA THR A 234 11.28 13.03 -6.31
C THR A 234 11.63 13.91 -5.12
N ASP A 235 10.63 14.54 -4.50
CA ASP A 235 10.81 15.28 -3.26
C ASP A 235 11.22 14.32 -2.12
N PRO A 236 12.25 14.63 -1.31
CA PRO A 236 12.64 13.81 -0.15
C PRO A 236 11.52 13.56 0.88
N MET A 237 10.51 14.45 0.91
CA MET A 237 9.37 14.46 1.82
C MET A 237 9.78 14.30 3.28
N HIS A 238 10.35 15.37 3.82
CA HIS A 238 10.61 15.50 5.24
C HIS A 238 9.29 15.67 6.01
N SER A 239 9.23 15.13 7.23
CA SER A 239 8.09 15.41 8.12
C SER A 239 8.22 16.83 8.66
N THR A 240 7.17 17.63 8.57
CA THR A 240 7.13 18.97 9.21
C THR A 240 6.72 18.90 10.68
N VAL A 241 6.30 17.73 11.16
CA VAL A 241 5.98 17.50 12.57
C VAL A 241 7.31 17.33 13.32
N VAL A 242 7.70 18.37 14.05
CA VAL A 242 8.87 18.31 14.95
C VAL A 242 8.56 17.32 16.06
N SER A 243 9.18 16.13 16.02
CA SER A 243 9.13 15.22 17.16
C SER A 243 9.89 15.85 18.32
N THR A 244 9.20 16.12 19.43
CA THR A 244 9.81 16.69 20.65
C THR A 244 10.73 15.71 21.36
N LEU A 245 10.76 14.45 20.92
CA LEU A 245 11.65 13.41 21.41
C LEU A 245 12.74 13.13 20.36
N PRO A 246 14.00 12.88 20.79
CA PRO A 246 15.06 12.48 19.88
C PRO A 246 14.65 11.20 19.14
N GLU A 247 14.70 11.23 17.82
CA GLU A 247 14.41 10.08 16.96
C GLU A 247 15.46 9.00 17.26
N LYS A 248 15.07 7.99 18.03
CA LYS A 248 15.96 6.89 18.40
C LYS A 248 16.29 6.11 17.13
N THR A 249 17.55 6.14 16.71
CA THR A 249 18.03 5.30 15.60
C THR A 249 17.76 3.83 15.94
N MET A 250 16.93 3.16 15.15
CA MET A 250 16.62 1.75 15.39
C MET A 250 17.71 0.86 14.82
N THR A 251 18.16 -0.12 15.61
CA THR A 251 18.99 -1.20 15.06
C THR A 251 18.13 -2.15 14.22
N PHE A 252 18.75 -2.98 13.38
CA PHE A 252 18.00 -4.01 12.63
C PHE A 252 17.24 -4.96 13.56
N VAL A 253 17.83 -5.32 14.70
CA VAL A 253 17.17 -6.17 15.70
C VAL A 253 15.98 -5.45 16.34
N ASP A 254 16.11 -4.16 16.61
CA ASP A 254 15.00 -3.35 17.12
C ASP A 254 13.88 -3.23 16.08
N GLN A 255 14.21 -3.17 14.78
CA GLN A 255 13.22 -3.18 13.72
C GLN A 255 12.46 -4.50 13.64
N LEU A 256 13.17 -5.65 13.73
CA LEU A 256 12.52 -6.96 13.76
C LEU A 256 11.63 -7.11 15.00
N ARG A 257 12.09 -6.63 16.16
CA ARG A 257 11.28 -6.57 17.38
C ARG A 257 10.07 -5.68 17.19
N ALA A 258 10.21 -4.50 16.56
CA ALA A 258 9.10 -3.59 16.30
C ALA A 258 8.04 -4.23 15.39
N VAL A 259 8.44 -4.91 14.31
CA VAL A 259 7.51 -5.65 13.44
C VAL A 259 6.82 -6.77 14.21
N TRP A 260 7.56 -7.48 15.07
CA TRP A 260 7.03 -8.53 15.93
C TRP A 260 6.10 -8.02 17.04
N ASP A 261 6.35 -6.83 17.57
CA ASP A 261 5.51 -6.18 18.57
C ASP A 261 4.23 -5.69 17.89
N VAL A 262 4.36 -5.06 16.72
CA VAL A 262 3.24 -4.64 15.89
C VAL A 262 2.38 -5.83 15.49
N SER A 263 2.95 -6.97 15.06
CA SER A 263 2.16 -8.15 14.64
C SER A 263 1.29 -8.73 15.77
N ARG A 264 1.65 -8.48 17.04
CA ARG A 264 0.89 -8.91 18.21
C ARG A 264 -0.16 -7.91 18.68
N MET A 265 -0.16 -6.69 18.13
CA MET A 265 -1.18 -5.71 18.46
C MET A 265 -2.55 -6.17 17.94
N LYS A 266 -3.59 -5.96 18.75
CA LYS A 266 -4.97 -6.29 18.39
C LYS A 266 -5.37 -5.68 17.04
N LYS A 267 -5.03 -4.41 16.80
CA LYS A 267 -5.30 -3.71 15.54
C LYS A 267 -4.63 -4.38 14.32
N SER A 268 -3.42 -4.93 14.46
CA SER A 268 -2.72 -5.66 13.40
C SER A 268 -3.36 -7.02 13.11
N LEU A 269 -3.74 -7.75 14.15
CA LEU A 269 -4.40 -9.05 14.02
C LEU A 269 -5.79 -8.93 13.37
N VAL A 270 -6.49 -7.82 13.61
CA VAL A 270 -7.79 -7.53 12.97
C VAL A 270 -7.67 -7.34 11.47
N ILE A 271 -6.60 -6.70 11.00
CA ILE A 271 -6.41 -6.40 9.57
C ILE A 271 -5.65 -7.49 8.81
N LEU A 272 -5.01 -8.42 9.51
CA LEU A 272 -4.29 -9.55 8.93
C LEU A 272 -5.11 -10.35 7.89
N PRO A 273 -6.40 -10.69 8.11
CA PRO A 273 -7.20 -11.38 7.11
C PRO A 273 -7.41 -10.57 5.82
N SER A 274 -7.52 -9.23 5.90
CA SER A 274 -7.59 -8.37 4.72
C SER A 274 -6.26 -8.37 3.95
N ILE A 275 -5.13 -8.31 4.67
CA ILE A 275 -3.79 -8.43 4.10
C ILE A 275 -3.61 -9.78 3.40
N TRP A 276 -4.02 -10.84 4.08
CA TRP A 276 -3.96 -12.21 3.57
C TRP A 276 -4.79 -12.35 2.30
N MET A 277 -6.04 -11.89 2.34
CA MET A 277 -6.94 -11.94 1.19
C MET A 277 -6.38 -11.16 -0.01
N GLN A 278 -5.75 -10.00 0.23
CA GLN A 278 -5.11 -9.25 -0.86
C GLN A 278 -4.01 -10.07 -1.54
N GLY A 279 -3.13 -10.71 -0.75
CA GLY A 279 -2.10 -11.59 -1.30
C GLY A 279 -2.69 -12.81 -2.02
N CYS A 280 -3.71 -13.46 -1.46
CA CYS A 280 -4.38 -14.58 -2.13
C CYS A 280 -5.06 -14.17 -3.44
N ASN A 281 -5.67 -12.99 -3.49
CA ASN A 281 -6.30 -12.46 -4.71
C ASN A 281 -5.26 -12.23 -5.81
N LEU A 282 -4.13 -11.61 -5.46
CA LEU A 282 -3.08 -11.31 -6.44
C LEU A 282 -2.39 -12.59 -6.94
N ALA A 283 -2.17 -13.58 -6.07
CA ALA A 283 -1.63 -14.88 -6.45
C ALA A 283 -2.57 -15.63 -7.40
N PHE A 284 -3.87 -15.64 -7.10
CA PHE A 284 -4.87 -16.23 -7.98
C PHE A 284 -4.90 -15.53 -9.35
N MET A 285 -4.87 -14.20 -9.33
CA MET A 285 -4.99 -13.37 -10.53
C MET A 285 -3.82 -13.57 -11.49
N PHE A 286 -2.57 -13.56 -10.99
CA PHE A 286 -1.38 -13.73 -11.82
C PHE A 286 -0.97 -15.19 -12.04
N GLY A 287 -1.35 -16.10 -11.13
CA GLY A 287 -0.98 -17.50 -11.20
C GLY A 287 -2.02 -18.39 -11.86
N ARG A 288 -3.29 -18.35 -11.41
CA ARG A 288 -4.29 -19.36 -11.77
C ARG A 288 -5.30 -18.92 -12.80
N LEU A 289 -5.70 -17.65 -12.80
CA LEU A 289 -6.72 -17.16 -13.74
C LEU A 289 -6.32 -17.32 -15.21
N PRO A 290 -5.06 -17.06 -15.64
CA PRO A 290 -4.65 -17.24 -17.03
C PRO A 290 -4.83 -18.69 -17.52
N GLU A 291 -4.64 -19.68 -16.65
CA GLU A 291 -4.82 -21.10 -16.96
C GLU A 291 -6.28 -21.52 -17.11
N MET A 292 -7.23 -20.69 -16.65
CA MET A 292 -8.66 -20.95 -16.78
C MET A 292 -9.24 -20.42 -18.10
N LEU A 293 -8.48 -19.62 -18.86
CA LEU A 293 -8.99 -19.01 -20.08
C LEU A 293 -9.32 -20.07 -21.15
N PRO A 294 -10.33 -19.80 -22.00
CA PRO A 294 -10.72 -20.75 -23.05
C PRO A 294 -9.52 -21.05 -23.97
N ALA A 295 -9.32 -22.32 -24.32
CA ALA A 295 -8.21 -22.76 -25.17
C ALA A 295 -8.19 -22.06 -26.56
N GLY A 296 -9.35 -21.58 -27.02
CA GLY A 296 -9.51 -20.85 -28.29
C GLY A 296 -9.43 -19.31 -28.17
N ALA A 297 -9.24 -18.73 -26.99
CA ALA A 297 -9.38 -17.29 -26.75
C ALA A 297 -8.27 -16.41 -27.40
N GLY A 298 -7.28 -17.03 -28.06
CA GLY A 298 -6.18 -16.33 -28.72
C GLY A 298 -5.11 -15.84 -27.75
N LYS A 299 -3.94 -15.52 -28.29
CA LYS A 299 -2.75 -15.15 -27.48
C LYS A 299 -2.91 -13.83 -26.69
N VAL A 300 -3.92 -13.02 -27.02
CA VAL A 300 -4.19 -11.71 -26.40
C VAL A 300 -5.17 -11.78 -25.23
N ALA A 301 -5.86 -12.92 -25.02
CA ALA A 301 -6.91 -13.05 -24.00
C ALA A 301 -6.44 -12.68 -22.59
N VAL A 302 -5.22 -13.11 -22.23
CA VAL A 302 -4.59 -12.76 -20.95
C VAL A 302 -4.52 -11.25 -20.79
N ALA A 303 -3.95 -10.55 -21.79
CA ALA A 303 -3.80 -9.11 -21.76
C ALA A 303 -5.16 -8.37 -21.72
N GLN A 304 -6.20 -8.89 -22.36
CA GLN A 304 -7.55 -8.31 -22.30
C GLN A 304 -8.15 -8.38 -20.88
N VAL A 305 -8.00 -9.52 -20.20
CA VAL A 305 -8.48 -9.67 -18.81
C VAL A 305 -7.71 -8.72 -17.87
N PHE A 306 -6.39 -8.64 -18.02
CA PHE A 306 -5.57 -7.74 -17.21
C PHE A 306 -5.77 -6.26 -17.56
N LEU A 307 -6.23 -5.93 -18.78
CA LEU A 307 -6.67 -4.59 -19.15
C LEU A 307 -7.93 -4.20 -18.36
N CYS A 308 -8.92 -5.09 -18.24
CA CYS A 308 -10.09 -4.87 -17.39
C CYS A 308 -9.72 -4.72 -15.91
N TYR A 309 -8.79 -5.56 -15.43
CA TYR A 309 -8.22 -5.47 -14.09
C TYR A 309 -7.57 -4.10 -13.84
N GLY A 310 -6.61 -3.68 -14.67
CA GLY A 310 -5.93 -2.39 -14.54
C GLY A 310 -6.86 -1.18 -14.69
N THR A 311 -7.85 -1.25 -15.58
CA THR A 311 -8.83 -0.17 -15.78
C THR A 311 -9.67 0.06 -14.54
N THR A 312 -10.21 -1.01 -13.96
CA THR A 312 -11.00 -0.90 -12.72
C THR A 312 -10.14 -0.43 -11.55
N GLN A 313 -8.91 -0.92 -11.42
CA GLN A 313 -7.98 -0.43 -10.41
C GLN A 313 -7.72 1.08 -10.54
N CYS A 314 -7.49 1.58 -11.76
CA CYS A 314 -7.24 2.99 -12.03
C CYS A 314 -8.44 3.87 -11.60
N ILE A 315 -9.66 3.50 -12.01
CA ILE A 315 -10.89 4.23 -11.68
C ILE A 315 -11.15 4.23 -10.17
N PHE A 316 -11.13 3.04 -9.55
CA PHE A 316 -11.53 2.89 -8.17
C PHE A 316 -10.45 3.32 -7.18
N SER A 317 -9.19 3.47 -7.56
CA SER A 317 -8.14 3.95 -6.65
C SER A 317 -8.42 5.38 -6.20
N TYR A 318 -8.72 6.27 -7.14
CA TYR A 318 -9.10 7.65 -6.86
C TYR A 318 -10.42 7.72 -6.11
N ALA A 319 -11.44 7.00 -6.60
CA ALA A 319 -12.76 6.99 -5.98
C ALA A 319 -12.70 6.50 -4.52
N ASN A 320 -11.98 5.39 -4.25
CA ASN A 320 -11.85 4.83 -2.92
C ASN A 320 -11.14 5.78 -1.94
N GLY A 321 -10.12 6.52 -2.41
CA GLY A 321 -9.45 7.53 -1.61
C GLY A 321 -10.40 8.63 -1.15
N ILE A 322 -11.18 9.20 -2.08
CA ILE A 322 -12.19 10.24 -1.78
C ILE A 322 -13.31 9.69 -0.90
N ILE A 323 -13.82 8.51 -1.23
CA ILE A 323 -14.89 7.84 -0.46
C ILE A 323 -14.44 7.62 0.98
N TYR A 324 -13.18 7.23 1.19
CA TYR A 324 -12.65 7.06 2.53
C TYR A 324 -12.59 8.38 3.31
N ASP A 325 -12.08 9.44 2.69
CA ASP A 325 -11.97 10.73 3.38
C ASP A 325 -13.37 11.32 3.69
N LYS A 326 -14.37 11.10 2.83
CA LYS A 326 -15.74 11.62 3.02
C LYS A 326 -16.62 10.75 3.93
N PHE A 327 -16.53 9.43 3.83
CA PHE A 327 -17.47 8.49 4.46
C PHE A 327 -16.80 7.46 5.38
N GLY A 328 -15.48 7.49 5.50
CA GLY A 328 -14.70 6.54 6.28
C GLY A 328 -14.58 5.16 5.63
N TRP A 329 -14.25 4.16 6.45
CA TRP A 329 -13.93 2.81 5.99
C TRP A 329 -15.15 1.96 5.56
N LYS A 330 -16.36 2.27 6.05
CA LYS A 330 -17.55 1.41 5.89
C LYS A 330 -17.90 1.14 4.42
N PRO A 331 -17.97 2.16 3.53
CA PRO A 331 -18.29 1.91 2.13
C PRO A 331 -17.24 1.04 1.43
N LEU A 332 -15.96 1.19 1.78
CA LEU A 332 -14.89 0.37 1.19
C LEU A 332 -15.00 -1.10 1.59
N VAL A 333 -15.39 -1.39 2.83
CA VAL A 333 -15.61 -2.77 3.28
C VAL A 333 -16.80 -3.41 2.57
N HIS A 334 -17.92 -2.69 2.43
CA HIS A 334 -19.05 -3.18 1.66
C HIS A 334 -18.70 -3.37 0.18
N SER A 335 -17.91 -2.44 -0.36
CA SER A 335 -17.44 -2.48 -1.74
C SER A 335 -16.63 -3.75 -2.01
N PHE A 336 -15.56 -4.03 -1.24
CA PHE A 336 -14.74 -5.22 -1.48
C PHE A 336 -15.47 -6.52 -1.16
N LEU A 337 -16.37 -6.54 -0.16
CA LEU A 337 -17.20 -7.71 0.12
C LEU A 337 -18.14 -8.03 -1.06
N GLY A 338 -18.86 -7.02 -1.53
CA GLY A 338 -19.83 -7.20 -2.61
C GLY A 338 -19.17 -7.64 -3.91
N THR A 339 -18.09 -6.97 -4.31
CA THR A 339 -17.42 -7.24 -5.59
C THR A 339 -16.56 -8.48 -5.54
N GLY A 340 -15.91 -8.75 -4.41
CA GLY A 340 -15.19 -10.01 -4.19
C GLY A 340 -16.12 -11.21 -4.23
N LEU A 341 -17.21 -11.21 -3.45
CA LEU A 341 -18.15 -12.33 -3.43
C LEU A 341 -18.80 -12.56 -4.80
N LEU A 342 -19.17 -11.49 -5.51
CA LEU A 342 -19.70 -11.60 -6.87
C LEU A 342 -18.66 -12.19 -7.84
N GLY A 343 -17.41 -11.72 -7.80
CA GLY A 343 -16.34 -12.22 -8.66
C GLY A 343 -16.05 -13.70 -8.46
N TYR A 344 -15.90 -14.14 -7.21
CA TYR A 344 -15.66 -15.55 -6.90
C TYR A 344 -16.91 -16.43 -7.11
N PHE A 345 -18.12 -15.86 -7.00
CA PHE A 345 -19.36 -16.55 -7.38
C PHE A 345 -19.44 -16.80 -8.90
N ILE A 346 -19.07 -15.82 -9.72
CA ILE A 346 -19.01 -16.05 -11.18
C ILE A 346 -17.92 -17.09 -11.48
N LEU A 347 -16.75 -16.99 -10.86
CA LEU A 347 -15.66 -17.95 -11.05
C LEU A 347 -16.06 -19.40 -10.75
N ILE A 348 -16.83 -19.65 -9.68
CA ILE A 348 -17.24 -21.03 -9.37
C ILE A 348 -18.11 -21.64 -10.47
N THR A 349 -18.90 -20.82 -11.19
CA THR A 349 -19.71 -21.29 -12.32
C THR A 349 -18.89 -21.62 -13.57
N LEU A 350 -17.70 -21.05 -13.69
CA LEU A 350 -16.77 -21.27 -14.81
C LEU A 350 -15.81 -22.44 -14.56
N VAL A 351 -15.76 -22.98 -13.34
CA VAL A 351 -14.92 -24.15 -13.04
C VAL A 351 -15.42 -25.33 -13.89
N PRO A 352 -14.53 -26.00 -14.66
CA PRO A 352 -14.93 -27.10 -15.52
C PRO A 352 -15.73 -28.16 -14.77
N SER A 353 -16.96 -28.39 -15.21
CA SER A 353 -17.90 -29.35 -14.63
C SER A 353 -18.65 -30.10 -15.73
N SER A 354 -19.22 -31.26 -15.40
CA SER A 354 -20.02 -32.06 -16.34
C SER A 354 -21.34 -31.40 -16.75
N TYR A 355 -21.65 -30.21 -16.24
CA TYR A 355 -22.87 -29.47 -16.56
C TYR A 355 -22.69 -28.65 -17.84
N SER A 356 -23.61 -28.83 -18.80
CA SER A 356 -23.55 -28.22 -20.13
C SER A 356 -23.51 -26.69 -20.14
N LEU A 357 -24.15 -26.04 -19.15
CA LEU A 357 -24.14 -24.57 -19.03
C LEU A 357 -22.79 -24.02 -18.58
N SER A 358 -22.13 -24.70 -17.64
CA SER A 358 -20.80 -24.35 -17.14
C SER A 358 -19.75 -24.53 -18.24
N ALA A 359 -19.84 -25.63 -19.00
CA ALA A 359 -18.98 -25.85 -20.16
C ALA A 359 -19.13 -24.73 -21.21
N ARG A 360 -20.36 -24.39 -21.59
CA ARG A 360 -20.61 -23.31 -22.57
C ARG A 360 -20.16 -21.94 -22.07
N ALA A 361 -20.35 -21.63 -20.79
CA ALA A 361 -19.91 -20.36 -20.22
C ALA A 361 -18.37 -20.28 -20.10
N GLY A 362 -17.72 -21.41 -19.82
CA GLY A 362 -16.26 -21.52 -19.75
C GLY A 362 -15.55 -21.36 -21.10
N ASP A 363 -16.26 -21.57 -22.21
CA ASP A 363 -15.74 -21.39 -23.58
C ASP A 363 -15.77 -19.92 -24.05
N LEU A 364 -16.47 -19.04 -23.33
CA LEU A 364 -16.59 -17.62 -23.64
C LEU A 364 -15.52 -16.80 -22.91
N ILE A 365 -15.02 -15.73 -23.54
CA ILE A 365 -14.01 -14.86 -22.92
C ILE A 365 -14.64 -13.78 -22.03
N GLU A 366 -15.86 -13.37 -22.34
CA GLU A 366 -16.58 -12.26 -21.71
C GLU A 366 -16.73 -12.42 -20.18
N PRO A 367 -17.07 -13.61 -19.63
CA PRO A 367 -17.12 -13.81 -18.18
C PRO A 367 -15.77 -13.54 -17.51
N TYR A 368 -14.66 -13.91 -18.15
CA TYR A 368 -13.32 -13.67 -17.62
C TYR A 368 -12.93 -12.18 -17.65
N LEU A 369 -13.38 -11.42 -18.65
CA LEU A 369 -13.20 -9.96 -18.69
C LEU A 369 -13.91 -9.29 -17.50
N ILE A 370 -15.15 -9.73 -17.21
CA ILE A 370 -15.92 -9.24 -16.06
C ILE A 370 -15.20 -9.60 -14.74
N ILE A 371 -14.71 -10.83 -14.61
CA ILE A 371 -13.93 -11.27 -13.45
C ILE A 371 -12.67 -10.42 -13.28
N GLY A 372 -11.94 -10.15 -14.36
CA GLY A 372 -10.76 -9.27 -14.35
C GLY A 372 -11.09 -7.92 -13.72
N GLY A 373 -12.19 -7.29 -14.15
CA GLY A 373 -12.67 -6.04 -13.57
C GLY A 373 -13.10 -6.14 -12.09
N LEU A 374 -13.84 -7.18 -11.72
CA LEU A 374 -14.29 -7.38 -10.33
C LEU A 374 -13.13 -7.62 -9.37
N LEU A 375 -12.16 -8.44 -9.77
CA LEU A 375 -10.98 -8.74 -8.97
C LEU A 375 -9.99 -7.58 -8.92
N GLY A 376 -9.93 -6.73 -9.97
CA GLY A 376 -9.17 -5.48 -9.97
C GLY A 376 -9.73 -4.50 -8.94
N HIS A 377 -11.04 -4.32 -8.94
CA HIS A 377 -11.70 -3.49 -7.94
C HIS A 377 -11.58 -4.04 -6.50
N LEU A 378 -11.70 -5.36 -6.32
CA LEU A 378 -11.43 -6.03 -5.04
C LEU A 378 -10.01 -5.70 -4.54
N ASP A 379 -8.99 -5.85 -5.39
CA ASP A 379 -7.61 -5.59 -5.01
C ASP A 379 -7.39 -4.13 -4.60
N THR A 380 -7.86 -3.18 -5.41
CA THR A 380 -7.72 -1.76 -5.08
C THR A 380 -8.47 -1.37 -3.81
N SER A 381 -9.65 -1.94 -3.57
CA SER A 381 -10.41 -1.67 -2.35
C SER A 381 -9.72 -2.22 -1.11
N LEU A 382 -9.18 -3.45 -1.15
CA LEU A 382 -8.36 -4.00 -0.07
C LEU A 382 -7.09 -3.17 0.12
N ASN A 383 -6.39 -2.82 -0.96
CA ASN A 383 -5.19 -2.01 -0.94
C ASN A 383 -5.43 -0.67 -0.23
N THR A 384 -6.48 0.06 -0.62
CA THR A 384 -6.80 1.37 -0.02
C THR A 384 -7.11 1.23 1.47
N VAL A 385 -7.95 0.27 1.85
CA VAL A 385 -8.31 0.01 3.25
C VAL A 385 -7.09 -0.30 4.10
N ILE A 386 -6.19 -1.16 3.61
CA ILE A 386 -4.97 -1.56 4.32
C ILE A 386 -4.02 -0.39 4.46
N ASN A 387 -3.70 0.32 3.37
CA ASN A 387 -2.75 1.43 3.40
C ASN A 387 -3.21 2.57 4.32
N LEU A 388 -4.51 2.88 4.33
CA LEU A 388 -5.08 3.91 5.18
C LEU A 388 -5.13 3.48 6.64
N ALA A 389 -5.41 2.20 6.92
CA ALA A 389 -5.30 1.67 8.28
C ALA A 389 -3.86 1.70 8.79
N MET A 390 -2.85 1.33 7.99
CA MET A 390 -1.44 1.44 8.39
C MET A 390 -1.02 2.90 8.65
N SER A 391 -1.52 3.83 7.83
CA SER A 391 -1.16 5.25 7.97
C SER A 391 -1.85 5.93 9.15
N LYS A 392 -3.08 5.54 9.52
CA LYS A 392 -3.87 6.21 10.57
C LYS A 392 -3.84 5.49 11.92
N ALA A 393 -3.77 4.15 11.96
CA ALA A 393 -3.91 3.38 13.20
C ALA A 393 -2.63 3.32 14.05
N TYR A 394 -1.47 3.67 13.50
CA TYR A 394 -0.16 3.54 14.14
C TYR A 394 0.49 4.91 14.33
N HIS A 395 1.33 5.05 15.35
CA HIS A 395 2.01 6.30 15.61
C HIS A 395 3.01 6.64 14.47
N PRO A 396 2.99 7.88 13.94
CA PRO A 396 3.92 8.30 12.90
C PRO A 396 5.38 8.05 13.28
N GLY A 397 6.16 7.58 12.31
CA GLY A 397 7.57 7.23 12.50
C GLY A 397 7.79 5.72 12.43
N SER A 398 8.55 5.19 13.38
CA SER A 398 9.00 3.80 13.40
C SER A 398 7.88 2.77 13.58
N GLU A 399 6.82 3.08 14.34
CA GLU A 399 5.67 2.17 14.49
C GLU A 399 4.89 2.03 13.17
N THR A 400 4.56 3.14 12.49
CA THR A 400 3.95 3.09 11.16
C THR A 400 4.84 2.33 10.16
N ALA A 401 6.16 2.56 10.17
CA ALA A 401 7.07 1.84 9.30
C ALA A 401 7.10 0.32 9.59
N ALA A 402 7.09 -0.07 10.87
CA ALA A 402 6.96 -1.48 11.28
C ALA A 402 5.61 -2.09 10.89
N ALA A 403 4.52 -1.31 10.93
CA ALA A 403 3.20 -1.74 10.47
C ALA A 403 3.15 -2.00 8.96
N PHE A 404 3.76 -1.13 8.16
CA PHE A 404 3.96 -1.40 6.74
C PHE A 404 4.83 -2.65 6.50
N GLY A 405 5.87 -2.86 7.33
CA GLY A 405 6.68 -4.08 7.31
C GLY A 405 5.85 -5.34 7.55
N PHE A 406 5.03 -5.34 8.61
CA PHE A 406 4.07 -6.40 8.92
C PHE A 406 3.10 -6.66 7.76
N TYR A 407 2.53 -5.59 7.19
CA TYR A 407 1.65 -5.68 6.02
C TYR A 407 2.33 -6.43 4.87
N ARG A 408 3.51 -5.99 4.44
CA ARG A 408 4.17 -6.57 3.27
C ARG A 408 4.65 -8.00 3.50
N VAL A 409 5.13 -8.33 4.71
CA VAL A 409 5.48 -9.71 5.06
C VAL A 409 4.25 -10.61 5.00
N GLY A 410 3.13 -10.22 5.61
CA GLY A 410 1.88 -10.99 5.58
C GLY A 410 1.33 -11.15 4.16
N PHE A 411 1.39 -10.09 3.36
CA PHE A 411 0.99 -10.08 1.96
C PHE A 411 1.84 -11.06 1.12
N CYS A 412 3.17 -11.01 1.24
CA CYS A 412 4.07 -11.91 0.54
C CYS A 412 3.91 -13.36 0.99
N ALA A 413 3.72 -13.61 2.29
CA ALA A 413 3.46 -14.95 2.81
C ALA A 413 2.16 -15.54 2.21
N ALA A 414 1.09 -14.74 2.16
CA ALA A 414 -0.17 -15.14 1.55
C ALA A 414 -0.01 -15.45 0.05
N MET A 415 0.72 -14.60 -0.69
CA MET A 415 1.06 -14.84 -2.10
C MET A 415 1.77 -16.17 -2.31
N THR A 416 2.87 -16.42 -1.56
CA THR A 416 3.67 -17.63 -1.69
C THR A 416 2.87 -18.88 -1.34
N ILE A 417 2.15 -18.86 -0.21
CA ILE A 417 1.34 -19.99 0.23
C ILE A 417 0.21 -20.28 -0.76
N MET A 418 -0.46 -19.24 -1.27
CA MET A 418 -1.51 -19.40 -2.26
C MET A 418 -0.99 -19.96 -3.58
N ASN A 419 0.19 -19.53 -4.05
CA ASN A 419 0.80 -20.11 -5.25
C ASN A 419 1.11 -21.60 -5.06
N ILE A 420 1.61 -22.01 -3.88
CA ILE A 420 1.84 -23.42 -3.56
C ILE A 420 0.51 -24.19 -3.54
N LEU A 421 -0.51 -23.67 -2.85
CA LEU A 421 -1.82 -24.30 -2.78
C LEU A 421 -2.49 -24.37 -4.17
N ALA A 422 -2.34 -23.35 -5.02
CA ALA A 422 -2.90 -23.33 -6.36
C ALA A 422 -2.30 -24.39 -7.29
N SER A 423 -1.05 -24.80 -7.04
CA SER A 423 -0.38 -25.88 -7.77
C SER A 423 -0.79 -27.29 -7.29
N GLY A 424 -1.08 -27.45 -5.99
CA GLY A 424 -1.41 -28.75 -5.40
C GLY A 424 -2.91 -29.10 -5.38
N PHE A 425 -3.79 -28.12 -5.52
CA PHE A 425 -5.24 -28.30 -5.38
C PHE A 425 -6.01 -27.96 -6.67
N ARG A 426 -7.23 -28.51 -6.78
CA ARG A 426 -8.15 -28.18 -7.88
C ARG A 426 -8.57 -26.71 -7.81
N VAL A 427 -8.76 -26.08 -8.98
CA VAL A 427 -9.19 -24.67 -9.11
C VAL A 427 -10.40 -24.34 -8.23
N GLY A 428 -11.42 -25.20 -8.20
CA GLY A 428 -12.62 -24.97 -7.40
C GLY A 428 -12.33 -24.82 -5.90
N PHE A 429 -11.34 -25.53 -5.37
CA PHE A 429 -10.92 -25.36 -3.96
C PHE A 429 -10.31 -23.98 -3.73
N VAL A 430 -9.45 -23.52 -4.65
CA VAL A 430 -8.82 -22.19 -4.58
C VAL A 430 -9.86 -21.08 -4.63
N VAL A 431 -10.85 -21.18 -5.52
CA VAL A 431 -11.95 -20.23 -5.64
C VAL A 431 -12.75 -20.15 -4.34
N LEU A 432 -13.10 -21.30 -3.74
CA LEU A 432 -13.82 -21.37 -2.46
C LEU A 432 -12.99 -20.84 -1.29
N TRP A 433 -11.69 -21.14 -1.27
CA TRP A 433 -10.75 -20.64 -0.26
C TRP A 433 -10.71 -19.11 -0.26
N ASN A 434 -10.56 -18.50 -1.43
CA ASN A 434 -10.56 -17.05 -1.57
C ASN A 434 -11.92 -16.43 -1.20
N ALA A 435 -13.03 -17.04 -1.63
CA ALA A 435 -14.37 -16.58 -1.22
C ALA A 435 -14.55 -16.60 0.31
N ALA A 436 -14.09 -17.66 0.98
CA ALA A 436 -14.13 -17.75 2.44
C ALA A 436 -13.29 -16.66 3.12
N TRP A 437 -12.07 -16.41 2.63
CA TRP A 437 -11.22 -15.36 3.19
C TRP A 437 -11.75 -13.95 2.96
N ILE A 438 -12.49 -13.68 1.89
CA ILE A 438 -13.22 -12.41 1.70
C ILE A 438 -14.23 -12.19 2.83
N VAL A 439 -15.02 -13.22 3.16
CA VAL A 439 -16.00 -13.14 4.25
C VAL A 439 -15.30 -12.92 5.59
N VAL A 440 -14.26 -13.71 5.88
CA VAL A 440 -13.48 -13.58 7.12
C VAL A 440 -12.89 -12.16 7.24
N ALA A 441 -12.29 -11.64 6.17
CA ALA A 441 -11.72 -10.31 6.13
C ALA A 441 -12.78 -9.22 6.38
N GLY A 442 -13.92 -9.26 5.68
CA GLY A 442 -14.96 -8.25 5.85
C GLY A 442 -15.65 -8.30 7.21
N VAL A 443 -15.92 -9.51 7.74
CA VAL A 443 -16.54 -9.68 9.06
C VAL A 443 -15.63 -9.19 10.18
N LEU A 444 -14.36 -9.61 10.17
CA LEU A 444 -13.39 -9.20 11.20
C LEU A 444 -13.09 -7.71 11.14
N TYR A 445 -12.91 -7.16 9.93
CA TYR A 445 -12.73 -5.72 9.76
C TYR A 445 -13.94 -4.96 10.33
N ARG A 446 -15.16 -5.34 9.94
CA ARG A 446 -16.38 -4.65 10.40
C ARG A 446 -16.57 -4.74 11.92
N ARG A 447 -16.28 -5.91 12.51
CA ARG A 447 -16.47 -6.15 13.95
C ARG A 447 -15.49 -5.36 14.81
N TYR A 448 -14.26 -5.17 14.34
CA TYR A 448 -13.19 -4.56 15.13
C TYR A 448 -12.61 -3.29 14.50
N ALA A 449 -13.36 -2.64 13.61
CA ALA A 449 -12.90 -1.43 12.94
C ALA A 449 -12.55 -0.28 13.89
N SER A 450 -13.15 -0.22 15.09
CA SER A 450 -12.80 0.77 16.11
C SER A 450 -11.34 0.70 16.52
N GLU A 451 -10.72 -0.49 16.48
CA GLU A 451 -9.29 -0.69 16.77
C GLU A 451 -8.38 -0.13 15.66
N LEU A 452 -8.93 0.06 14.46
CA LEU A 452 -8.23 0.59 13.29
C LEU A 452 -8.44 2.10 13.10
N GLN A 453 -9.28 2.72 13.91
CA GLN A 453 -9.61 4.15 13.84
C GLN A 453 -8.69 5.00 14.74
N GLY A 454 -7.37 4.91 14.51
CA GLY A 454 -6.37 5.88 14.98
C GLY A 454 -6.18 6.09 16.49
N VAL A 455 -5.03 6.64 16.86
CA VAL A 455 -4.77 7.16 18.21
C VAL A 455 -5.23 8.61 18.23
N GLY A 456 -6.51 8.82 18.53
CA GLY A 456 -7.15 10.14 18.52
C GLY A 456 -7.89 10.44 17.23
N SER A 457 -9.02 9.76 17.01
CA SER A 457 -10.08 10.35 16.20
C SER A 457 -10.61 11.57 16.94
N VAL A 458 -10.04 12.75 16.73
CA VAL A 458 -10.84 13.96 16.82
C VAL A 458 -11.91 13.77 15.75
N SER A 459 -13.13 13.52 16.19
CA SER A 459 -14.30 13.63 15.35
C SER A 459 -14.24 15.00 14.69
N VAL A 460 -13.93 15.05 13.40
CA VAL A 460 -14.18 16.25 12.61
C VAL A 460 -15.68 16.49 12.77
N PRO A 461 -16.11 17.61 13.38
CA PRO A 461 -17.52 17.91 13.49
C PRO A 461 -18.12 17.85 12.09
N ALA A 462 -19.30 17.25 11.98
CA ALA A 462 -20.07 17.24 10.75
C ALA A 462 -20.51 18.67 10.40
N THR A 463 -19.61 19.48 9.88
CA THR A 463 -19.94 20.69 9.13
C THR A 463 -19.40 20.48 7.72
N ALA A 464 -20.30 20.04 6.86
CA ALA A 464 -20.06 19.76 5.43
C ALA A 464 -19.57 20.99 4.63
N GLU A 465 -19.46 22.15 5.24
CA GLU A 465 -19.14 23.42 4.58
C GLU A 465 -17.64 23.64 4.31
N GLY A 466 -16.74 23.03 5.08
CA GLY A 466 -15.29 23.26 4.93
C GLY A 466 -14.66 22.54 3.74
N VAL A 467 -15.08 21.30 3.48
CA VAL A 467 -14.51 20.46 2.41
C VAL A 467 -15.09 20.82 1.05
N ASP A 468 -16.37 21.19 0.99
CA ASP A 468 -17.02 21.65 -0.25
C ASP A 468 -16.53 23.05 -0.66
N ALA A 469 -16.13 23.90 0.29
CA ALA A 469 -15.52 25.20 0.00
C ALA A 469 -14.11 25.07 -0.61
N GLU A 470 -13.27 24.17 -0.09
CA GLU A 470 -11.90 23.98 -0.62
C GLU A 470 -11.87 23.20 -1.95
N LEU A 471 -12.68 22.14 -2.09
CA LEU A 471 -12.80 21.39 -3.35
C LEU A 471 -13.54 22.21 -4.43
N GLY A 472 -14.55 22.99 -4.03
CA GLY A 472 -15.28 23.91 -4.92
C GLY A 472 -14.43 25.09 -5.40
N ALA A 473 -13.55 25.62 -4.55
CA ALA A 473 -12.61 26.67 -4.92
C ALA A 473 -11.51 26.18 -5.88
N ALA A 474 -11.00 24.96 -5.67
CA ALA A 474 -10.02 24.34 -6.57
C ALA A 474 -10.61 24.06 -7.98
N GLY A 475 -11.88 23.65 -8.05
CA GLY A 475 -12.59 23.46 -9.32
C GLY A 475 -12.94 24.75 -10.06
N ARG A 476 -13.31 25.83 -9.34
CA ARG A 476 -13.63 27.13 -9.96
C ARG A 476 -12.40 27.90 -10.45
N ALA A 477 -11.24 27.72 -9.81
CA ALA A 477 -9.99 28.33 -10.27
C ALA A 477 -9.48 27.78 -11.62
N GLN A 478 -9.98 26.62 -12.08
CA GLN A 478 -9.68 26.06 -13.40
C GLN A 478 -10.61 26.55 -14.51
N ALA A 479 -11.71 27.22 -14.19
CA ALA A 479 -12.73 27.66 -15.17
C ALA A 479 -12.67 29.16 -15.53
N ALA A 480 -11.82 29.94 -14.86
CA ALA A 480 -11.63 31.36 -15.18
C ALA A 480 -10.44 31.55 -16.11
N SER A 481 -10.69 31.68 -17.42
CA SER A 481 -9.74 32.31 -18.33
C SER A 481 -9.46 33.75 -17.88
N PRO A 482 -8.23 34.27 -17.97
CA PRO A 482 -7.98 35.66 -17.63
C PRO A 482 -8.73 36.58 -18.60
N THR A 483 -9.62 37.40 -18.04
CA THR A 483 -10.31 38.48 -18.77
C THR A 483 -9.30 39.52 -19.24
N THR A 484 -9.57 40.06 -20.42
CA THR A 484 -8.73 40.87 -21.30
C THR A 484 -8.31 42.26 -20.78
N THR A 485 -8.36 42.51 -19.48
CA THR A 485 -8.14 43.85 -18.90
C THR A 485 -6.85 43.99 -18.08
N GLU A 486 -6.12 42.90 -17.81
CA GLU A 486 -4.83 42.95 -17.09
C GLU A 486 -3.59 42.99 -18.00
N ARG A 487 -3.76 42.95 -19.33
CA ARG A 487 -2.63 43.01 -20.28
C ARG A 487 -2.15 44.41 -20.66
N GLU A 488 -2.83 45.49 -20.25
CA GLU A 488 -2.49 46.86 -20.67
C GLU A 488 -1.74 47.71 -19.62
N ALA A 489 -1.43 47.17 -18.43
CA ALA A 489 -0.76 47.95 -17.37
C ALA A 489 0.78 47.83 -17.33
N LEU A 490 1.42 47.08 -18.24
CA LEU A 490 2.85 46.78 -18.18
C LEU A 490 3.70 47.27 -19.36
N TRP A 491 3.20 48.19 -20.17
CA TRP A 491 4.00 48.83 -21.22
C TRP A 491 4.02 50.36 -21.05
N LYS A 492 5.04 50.86 -20.33
CA LYS A 492 5.50 52.25 -20.47
C LYS A 492 6.91 52.23 -21.05
N PRO A 493 7.16 52.77 -22.24
CA PRO A 493 8.51 53.02 -22.72
C PRO A 493 9.03 54.32 -22.07
N ALA A 494 10.23 54.27 -21.50
CA ALA A 494 10.96 55.46 -21.08
C ALA A 494 11.84 55.93 -22.23
N GLU A 495 11.52 57.09 -22.80
CA GLU A 495 12.41 57.85 -23.67
C GLU A 495 13.31 58.78 -22.85
N GLY A 496 14.58 58.87 -23.27
CA GLY A 496 15.30 60.14 -23.36
C GLY A 496 16.19 60.56 -22.18
N GLY A 497 17.51 60.45 -22.37
CA GLY A 497 18.48 61.17 -21.54
C GLY A 497 19.94 60.84 -21.88
N ARG A 498 20.52 61.56 -22.85
CA ARG A 498 21.97 61.59 -23.15
C ARG A 498 22.77 62.15 -21.97
N ASN A 499 23.99 61.63 -21.77
CA ASN A 499 25.26 62.37 -21.70
C ASN A 499 26.37 61.36 -21.29
N GLU A 500 27.33 61.08 -22.18
CA GLU A 500 28.66 61.74 -22.25
C GLU A 500 29.54 61.47 -21.03
N GLY A 501 30.72 60.87 -21.25
CA GLY A 501 31.84 60.98 -20.29
C GLY A 501 32.76 59.77 -20.13
N ASN A 502 33.61 59.53 -21.12
CA ASN A 502 35.08 59.42 -21.00
C ASN A 502 35.82 58.48 -20.00
N PHE A 503 36.77 57.73 -20.59
CA PHE A 503 38.11 57.32 -20.08
C PHE A 503 38.16 56.38 -18.86
N GLN A 504 38.90 55.26 -18.81
CA GLN A 504 39.96 54.63 -19.60
C GLN A 504 39.83 53.11 -19.44
#